data_AF-A0A497KWG3-F1
#
_entry.id   AF-A0A497KWG3-F1
#
_cell.length_a   1.000
_cell.length_b   1.000
_cell.length_c   1.000
_cell.angle_alpha   90.00
_cell.angle_beta   90.00
_cell.angle_gamma   90.00
#
_symmetry.space_group_name_H-M   'P 1'
#
loop_
_entity.id
_entity.type
_entity.pdbx_description
1 polymer ?
#
loop_
_entity_poly.entity_id
_entity_poly.type
_entity_poly.pdbx_seq_one_letter_code
_entity_poly.pdbx_strand_id
1 'polypeptide(L)'
;MTKLPELKRLLSTSVTARGLRGADLLIYSECLRQEWPSLLAEVAEGHIALSICLEEEHISHLTAKLATIIVMGRPASITVLTVDGSPHCVQAHFSAQQALRMTGSAIPVRHLVVEKGVLHEVGPEVVRKARHLSEVAELMRKG
;
A
#
# COMPACT_ATOMS: atom_id res chain seq x y z
N MET A 1 -3.40 -6.27 -24.25
CA MET A 1 -3.69 -6.97 -22.98
C MET A 1 -2.62 -6.57 -21.99
N THR A 2 -2.99 -5.82 -20.96
CA THR A 2 -2.06 -5.43 -19.88
C THR A 2 -1.67 -6.68 -19.10
N LYS A 3 -0.36 -6.94 -18.97
CA LYS A 3 0.15 -8.14 -18.32
C LYS A 3 0.17 -7.92 -16.81
N LEU A 4 -0.35 -8.88 -16.04
CA LEU A 4 -0.23 -8.84 -14.59
C LEU A 4 1.24 -8.75 -14.15
N PRO A 5 1.56 -8.01 -13.08
CA PRO A 5 2.91 -7.99 -12.55
C PRO A 5 3.36 -9.39 -12.11
N GLU A 6 4.66 -9.64 -12.11
CA GLU A 6 5.23 -10.84 -11.49
C GLU A 6 4.78 -10.92 -10.02
N LEU A 7 4.41 -12.12 -9.56
CA LEU A 7 4.02 -12.30 -8.17
C LEU A 7 5.28 -12.29 -7.29
N LYS A 8 5.55 -11.15 -6.68
CA LYS A 8 6.70 -10.94 -5.81
C LYS A 8 6.23 -10.43 -4.44
N ARG A 9 6.39 -11.25 -3.40
CA ARG A 9 5.97 -10.88 -2.04
C ARG A 9 6.92 -9.85 -1.43
N LEU A 10 6.36 -8.84 -0.78
CA LEU A 10 7.12 -7.78 -0.15
C LEU A 10 8.04 -8.33 0.96
N LEU A 11 7.54 -9.19 1.84
CA LEU A 11 8.35 -9.73 2.94
C LEU A 11 9.54 -10.57 2.46
N SER A 12 9.40 -11.27 1.33
CA SER A 12 10.46 -12.08 0.71
C SER A 12 11.45 -11.26 -0.15
N THR A 13 11.20 -9.97 -0.37
CA THR A 13 12.06 -9.13 -1.22
C THR A 13 13.24 -8.54 -0.44
N SER A 14 14.46 -8.63 -0.96
CA SER A 14 15.61 -7.96 -0.34
C SER A 14 15.41 -6.43 -0.34
N VAL A 15 15.62 -5.80 0.82
CA VAL A 15 15.46 -4.34 1.00
C VAL A 15 16.53 -3.52 0.24
N THR A 16 17.58 -4.17 -0.24
CA THR A 16 18.67 -3.60 -1.04
C THR A 16 18.70 -4.15 -2.47
N ALA A 17 17.63 -4.79 -2.93
CA ALA A 17 17.56 -5.29 -4.30
C ALA A 17 17.85 -4.16 -5.31
N ARG A 18 18.68 -4.44 -6.32
CA ARG A 18 19.23 -3.43 -7.25
C ARG A 18 18.16 -2.55 -7.91
N GLY A 19 16.95 -3.06 -8.11
CA GLY A 19 15.85 -2.32 -8.72
C GLY A 19 15.12 -1.32 -7.81
N LEU A 20 15.29 -1.36 -6.48
CA LEU A 20 14.47 -0.51 -5.58
C LEU A 20 14.87 0.97 -5.56
N ARG A 21 16.13 1.27 -5.88
CA ARG A 21 16.66 2.65 -5.80
C ARG A 21 16.08 3.52 -6.90
N GLY A 22 15.40 4.58 -6.50
CA GLY A 22 14.75 5.52 -7.42
C GLY A 22 13.56 4.94 -8.18
N ALA A 23 13.07 3.75 -7.80
CA ALA A 23 11.91 3.15 -8.43
C ALA A 23 10.61 3.60 -7.77
N ASP A 24 9.53 3.60 -8.55
CA ASP A 24 8.17 3.72 -8.05
C ASP A 24 7.70 2.34 -7.58
N LEU A 25 7.34 2.22 -6.31
CA LEU A 25 6.89 0.96 -5.72
C LEU A 25 5.37 0.90 -5.73
N LEU A 26 4.82 -0.26 -6.10
CA LEU A 26 3.42 -0.58 -5.89
C LEU A 26 3.33 -1.65 -4.80
N ILE A 27 2.75 -1.32 -3.66
CA ILE A 27 2.42 -2.27 -2.60
C ILE A 27 0.95 -2.62 -2.76
N TYR A 28 0.63 -3.88 -3.07
CA TYR A 28 -0.74 -4.24 -3.40
C TYR A 28 -1.26 -5.48 -2.67
N SER A 29 -2.55 -5.50 -2.33
CA SER A 29 -3.21 -6.68 -1.76
C SER A 29 -3.22 -7.83 -2.78
N GLU A 30 -2.66 -8.99 -2.40
CA GLU A 30 -2.46 -10.13 -3.31
C GLU A 30 -3.77 -10.59 -4.00
N CYS A 31 -4.91 -10.49 -3.30
CA CYS A 31 -6.24 -10.84 -3.82
C CYS A 31 -6.68 -10.02 -5.06
N LEU A 32 -6.10 -8.84 -5.30
CA LEU A 32 -6.40 -8.05 -6.50
C LEU A 32 -6.00 -8.75 -7.80
N ARG A 33 -5.12 -9.76 -7.74
CA ARG A 33 -4.77 -10.59 -8.89
C ARG A 33 -5.93 -11.44 -9.36
N GLN A 34 -6.85 -11.82 -8.47
CA GLN A 34 -8.02 -12.63 -8.75
C GLN A 34 -9.25 -11.77 -8.94
N GLU A 35 -9.48 -10.81 -8.04
CA GLU A 35 -10.69 -9.99 -8.02
C GLU A 35 -10.71 -8.96 -9.17
N TRP A 36 -9.61 -8.25 -9.39
CA TRP A 36 -9.54 -7.12 -10.33
C TRP A 36 -8.23 -7.10 -11.13
N PRO A 37 -7.90 -8.16 -11.89
CA PRO A 37 -6.60 -8.32 -12.55
C PRO A 37 -6.28 -7.23 -13.56
N SER A 38 -7.28 -6.74 -14.31
CA SER A 38 -7.09 -5.67 -15.30
C SER A 38 -6.71 -4.34 -14.64
N LEU A 39 -7.38 -3.98 -13.54
CA LEU A 39 -7.08 -2.77 -12.77
C LEU A 39 -5.69 -2.87 -12.12
N LEU A 40 -5.36 -4.03 -11.54
CA LEU A 40 -4.02 -4.26 -11.00
C LEU A 40 -2.94 -4.09 -12.08
N ALA A 41 -3.17 -4.65 -13.27
CA ALA A 41 -2.22 -4.55 -14.37
C ALA A 41 -2.02 -3.09 -14.84
N GLU A 42 -3.08 -2.29 -14.87
CA GLU A 42 -3.02 -0.86 -15.20
C GLU A 42 -2.24 -0.06 -14.14
N VAL A 43 -2.57 -0.24 -12.84
CA VAL A 43 -1.87 0.48 -11.76
C VAL A 43 -0.41 0.03 -11.62
N ALA A 44 -0.10 -1.23 -11.94
CA ALA A 44 1.26 -1.76 -11.86
C ALA A 44 2.18 -1.28 -12.98
N GLU A 45 1.65 -0.66 -14.04
CA GLU A 45 2.47 -0.16 -15.14
C GLU A 45 3.48 0.88 -14.62
N GLY A 46 4.75 0.71 -14.99
CA GLY A 46 5.85 1.56 -14.52
C GLY A 46 6.34 1.32 -13.08
N HIS A 47 5.69 0.43 -12.31
CA HIS A 47 6.03 0.20 -10.91
C HIS A 47 6.78 -1.12 -10.68
N ILE A 48 7.59 -1.17 -9.63
CA ILE A 48 7.98 -2.44 -9.00
C ILE A 48 6.85 -2.85 -8.06
N ALA A 49 6.02 -3.78 -8.52
CA ALA A 49 4.90 -4.31 -7.76
C ALA A 49 5.35 -5.39 -6.75
N LEU A 50 4.94 -5.22 -5.50
CA LEU A 50 5.21 -6.12 -4.38
C LEU A 50 3.87 -6.47 -3.70
N SER A 51 3.52 -7.75 -3.68
CA SER A 51 2.29 -8.23 -3.04
C SER A 51 2.42 -8.29 -1.53
N ILE A 52 1.29 -8.09 -0.86
CA ILE A 52 1.10 -8.28 0.58
C ILE A 52 -0.20 -9.05 0.84
N CYS A 53 -0.26 -9.76 1.96
CA CYS A 53 -1.48 -10.39 2.44
C CYS A 53 -1.53 -10.32 3.97
N LEU A 54 -2.28 -9.37 4.52
CA LEU A 54 -2.40 -9.20 5.97
C LEU A 54 -3.38 -10.18 6.65
N GLU A 55 -3.87 -11.17 5.91
CA GLU A 55 -4.46 -12.39 6.47
C GLU A 55 -3.38 -13.42 6.87
N GLU A 56 -2.27 -13.44 6.13
CA GLU A 56 -1.12 -14.31 6.39
C GLU A 56 -0.03 -13.60 7.21
N GLU A 57 0.14 -12.31 7.00
CA GLU A 57 1.26 -11.52 7.49
C GLU A 57 0.82 -10.54 8.60
N HIS A 58 1.67 -10.36 9.60
CA HIS A 58 1.40 -9.38 10.65
C HIS A 58 1.80 -7.95 10.23
N ILE A 59 0.95 -6.96 10.55
CA ILE A 59 1.15 -5.53 10.23
C ILE A 59 2.52 -4.98 10.66
N SER A 60 3.05 -5.46 11.79
CA SER A 60 4.39 -5.04 12.28
C SER A 60 5.51 -5.43 11.31
N HIS A 61 5.43 -6.62 10.69
CA HIS A 61 6.43 -7.07 9.72
C HIS A 61 6.38 -6.20 8.45
N LEU A 62 5.17 -5.92 7.95
CA LEU A 62 4.98 -5.01 6.82
C LEU A 62 5.56 -3.62 7.13
N THR A 63 5.23 -3.06 8.29
CA THR A 63 5.67 -1.73 8.71
C THR A 63 7.19 -1.65 8.82
N ALA A 64 7.83 -2.61 9.50
CA ALA A 64 9.29 -2.66 9.62
C ALA A 64 9.98 -2.86 8.27
N LYS A 65 9.40 -3.70 7.39
CA LYS A 65 9.91 -3.94 6.05
C LYS A 65 9.86 -2.68 5.20
N LEU A 66 8.73 -1.98 5.19
CA LEU A 66 8.57 -0.71 4.47
C LEU A 66 9.55 0.34 5.00
N ALA A 67 9.65 0.54 6.31
CA ALA A 67 10.61 1.49 6.90
C ALA A 67 12.06 1.18 6.45
N THR A 68 12.43 -0.09 6.43
CA THR A 68 13.77 -0.51 5.97
C THR A 68 13.96 -0.28 4.47
N ILE A 69 12.96 -0.55 3.63
CA ILE A 69 13.00 -0.25 2.18
C ILE A 69 13.15 1.25 1.94
N ILE A 70 12.44 2.09 2.69
CA ILE A 70 12.52 3.55 2.57
C ILE A 70 13.96 4.03 2.80
N VAL A 71 14.59 3.57 3.89
CA VAL A 71 15.95 4.01 4.27
C VAL A 71 17.02 3.42 3.36
N MET A 72 16.96 2.12 3.10
CA MET A 72 18.02 1.36 2.44
C MET A 72 17.85 1.32 0.92
N GLY A 73 16.62 1.01 0.49
CA GLY A 73 16.22 0.92 -0.92
C GLY A 73 16.14 2.30 -1.57
N ARG A 74 15.69 3.32 -0.84
CA ARG A 74 15.49 4.70 -1.33
C ARG A 74 14.66 4.75 -2.63
N PRO A 75 13.40 4.25 -2.61
CA PRO A 75 12.49 4.37 -3.73
C PRO A 75 12.15 5.84 -4.02
N ALA A 76 11.71 6.13 -5.24
CA ALA A 76 11.24 7.45 -5.63
C ALA A 76 9.85 7.75 -5.06
N SER A 77 8.95 6.76 -5.06
CA SER A 77 7.60 6.87 -4.50
C SER A 77 7.05 5.52 -4.03
N ILE A 78 5.96 5.55 -3.28
CA ILE A 78 5.18 4.36 -2.91
C ILE A 78 3.70 4.59 -3.24
N THR A 79 3.10 3.69 -4.00
CA THR A 79 1.67 3.58 -4.17
C THR A 79 1.17 2.37 -3.39
N VAL A 80 0.19 2.55 -2.51
CA VAL A 80 -0.47 1.45 -1.80
C VAL A 80 -1.83 1.22 -2.43
N LEU A 81 -2.10 0.02 -2.94
CA LEU A 81 -3.34 -0.36 -3.61
C LEU A 81 -4.01 -1.54 -2.90
N THR A 82 -5.21 -1.35 -2.38
CA THR A 82 -5.93 -2.44 -1.70
C THR A 82 -7.38 -2.57 -2.12
N VAL A 83 -8.02 -3.68 -1.77
CA VAL A 83 -9.49 -3.75 -1.78
C VAL A 83 -10.04 -2.87 -0.66
N ASP A 84 -11.12 -2.14 -0.92
CA ASP A 84 -11.82 -1.35 0.10
C ASP A 84 -12.68 -2.25 1.01
N GLY A 85 -12.96 -1.79 2.23
CA GLY A 85 -13.81 -2.49 3.19
C GLY A 85 -13.20 -3.73 3.88
N SER A 86 -12.01 -4.20 3.48
CA SER A 86 -11.33 -5.31 4.15
C SER A 86 -10.57 -4.86 5.41
N PRO A 87 -10.81 -5.48 6.59
CA PRO A 87 -10.11 -5.13 7.84
C PRO A 87 -8.62 -5.52 7.79
N HIS A 88 -8.24 -6.46 6.93
CA HIS A 88 -6.85 -6.86 6.72
C HIS A 88 -6.15 -5.87 5.79
N CYS A 89 -6.77 -5.55 4.66
CA CYS A 89 -6.18 -4.68 3.64
C CYS A 89 -5.91 -3.25 4.12
N VAL A 90 -6.84 -2.66 4.88
CA VAL A 90 -6.71 -1.26 5.37
C VAL A 90 -5.43 -1.04 6.18
N GLN A 91 -4.94 -2.07 6.85
CA GLN A 91 -3.72 -2.04 7.65
C GLN A 91 -2.47 -1.72 6.80
N ALA A 92 -2.46 -2.02 5.50
CA ALA A 92 -1.35 -1.67 4.61
C ALA A 92 -1.14 -0.16 4.49
N HIS A 93 -2.24 0.60 4.40
CA HIS A 93 -2.18 2.06 4.38
C HIS A 93 -1.67 2.61 5.72
N PHE A 94 -2.08 2.00 6.84
CA PHE A 94 -1.55 2.37 8.16
C PHE A 94 -0.06 2.08 8.28
N SER A 95 0.41 0.94 7.78
CA SER A 95 1.82 0.57 7.76
C SER A 95 2.68 1.54 6.96
N ALA A 96 2.23 1.98 5.77
CA ALA A 96 2.95 2.97 4.99
C ALA A 96 3.08 4.31 5.74
N GLN A 97 1.99 4.82 6.32
CA GLN A 97 1.99 6.05 7.13
C GLN A 97 2.82 5.93 8.41
N GLN A 98 2.87 4.75 9.02
CA GLN A 98 3.73 4.49 10.18
C GLN A 98 5.21 4.42 9.78
N ALA A 99 5.52 3.77 8.65
CA ALA A 99 6.89 3.67 8.14
C ALA A 99 7.49 5.05 7.79
N LEU A 100 6.70 5.96 7.19
CA LEU A 100 7.12 7.35 6.96
C LEU A 100 7.46 8.05 8.28
N ARG A 101 6.57 7.95 9.28
CA ARG A 101 6.80 8.55 10.61
C ARG A 101 8.02 8.00 11.33
N MET A 102 8.27 6.69 11.22
CA MET A 102 9.46 6.05 11.82
C MET A 102 10.76 6.49 11.16
N THR A 103 10.73 6.79 9.86
CA THR A 103 11.93 7.11 9.08
C THR A 103 12.18 8.61 8.94
N GLY A 104 11.19 9.45 9.25
CA GLY A 104 11.23 10.89 8.97
C GLY A 104 11.27 11.21 7.47
N SER A 105 10.94 10.24 6.62
CA SER A 105 11.03 10.37 5.16
C SER A 105 9.88 11.19 4.61
N ALA A 106 10.19 12.00 3.59
CA ALA A 106 9.22 12.78 2.82
C ALA A 106 8.95 12.19 1.43
N ILE A 107 9.24 10.88 1.22
CA ILE A 107 8.92 10.24 -0.07
C ILE A 107 7.40 10.36 -0.34
N PRO A 108 7.00 10.64 -1.60
CA PRO A 108 5.59 10.65 -1.96
C PRO A 108 4.93 9.29 -1.72
N VAL A 109 3.77 9.29 -1.07
CA VAL A 109 2.94 8.11 -0.88
C VAL A 109 1.51 8.35 -1.34
N ARG A 110 1.03 7.52 -2.28
CA ARG A 110 -0.35 7.50 -2.75
C ARG A 110 -1.12 6.35 -2.11
N HIS A 111 -2.37 6.57 -1.75
CA HIS A 111 -3.25 5.55 -1.19
C HIS A 111 -4.45 5.35 -2.11
N LEU A 112 -4.54 4.15 -2.68
CA LEU A 112 -5.57 3.75 -3.62
C LEU A 112 -6.37 2.59 -3.05
N VAL A 113 -7.68 2.64 -3.17
CA VAL A 113 -8.58 1.55 -2.79
C VAL A 113 -9.49 1.18 -3.95
N VAL A 114 -9.87 -0.10 -4.05
CA VAL A 114 -10.78 -0.62 -5.06
C VAL A 114 -12.09 -1.04 -4.40
N GLU A 115 -13.17 -0.37 -4.76
CA GLU A 115 -14.53 -0.69 -4.32
C GLU A 115 -15.35 -1.08 -5.55
N LYS A 116 -15.86 -2.31 -5.59
CA LYS A 116 -16.70 -2.83 -6.71
C LYS A 116 -16.10 -2.57 -8.12
N GLY A 117 -14.79 -2.73 -8.24
CA GLY A 117 -14.06 -2.55 -9.50
C GLY A 117 -13.76 -1.10 -9.87
N VAL A 118 -14.07 -0.14 -8.99
CA VAL A 118 -13.78 1.28 -9.16
C VAL A 118 -12.57 1.67 -8.31
N LEU A 119 -11.62 2.36 -8.93
CA LEU A 119 -10.43 2.87 -8.26
C LEU A 119 -10.72 4.23 -7.59
N HIS A 120 -10.38 4.35 -6.32
CA HIS A 120 -10.50 5.57 -5.54
C HIS A 120 -9.14 5.95 -4.95
N GLU A 121 -8.72 7.21 -5.11
CA GLU A 121 -7.58 7.77 -4.39
C GLU A 121 -8.05 8.43 -3.09
N VAL A 122 -7.45 8.05 -1.97
CA VAL A 122 -7.77 8.58 -0.64
C VAL A 122 -6.57 9.35 -0.09
N GLY A 123 -6.85 10.52 0.50
CA GLY A 123 -5.80 11.35 1.08
C GLY A 123 -5.21 10.74 2.37
N PRO A 124 -3.97 11.11 2.75
CA PRO A 124 -3.36 10.64 4.00
C PRO A 124 -4.18 10.98 5.26
N GLU A 125 -4.95 12.08 5.24
CA GLU A 125 -5.89 12.41 6.33
C GLU A 125 -7.04 11.42 6.46
N VAL A 126 -7.53 10.85 5.35
CA VAL A 126 -8.57 9.81 5.38
C VAL A 126 -8.01 8.55 6.04
N VAL A 127 -6.80 8.14 5.65
CA VAL A 127 -6.08 7.00 6.25
C VAL A 127 -5.84 7.22 7.74
N ARG A 128 -5.45 8.44 8.14
CA ARG A 128 -5.28 8.79 9.55
C ARG A 128 -6.61 8.65 10.29
N LYS A 129 -7.67 9.30 9.80
CA LYS A 129 -9.00 9.27 10.43
C LYS A 129 -9.58 7.86 10.54
N ALA A 130 -9.35 6.99 9.55
CA ALA A 130 -9.84 5.62 9.54
C ALA A 130 -9.43 4.79 10.77
N ARG A 131 -8.35 5.17 11.47
CA ARG A 131 -7.95 4.54 12.75
C ARG A 131 -8.30 5.34 14.01
N HIS A 132 -9.01 6.46 13.88
CA HIS A 132 -9.48 7.29 14.98
C HIS A 132 -11.02 7.29 15.02
N LEU A 133 -11.60 6.22 15.57
CA LEU A 133 -13.06 6.00 15.57
C LEU A 133 -13.86 7.13 16.23
N SER A 134 -13.29 7.83 17.22
CA SER A 134 -13.91 9.01 17.81
C SER A 134 -14.12 10.13 16.79
N GLU A 135 -13.14 10.39 15.92
CA GLU A 135 -13.27 11.40 14.86
C GLU A 135 -14.22 10.95 13.75
N VAL A 136 -14.22 9.66 13.42
CA VAL A 136 -15.18 9.09 12.45
C VAL A 136 -16.60 9.25 12.97
N ALA A 137 -16.83 8.95 14.26
CA ALA A 137 -18.14 9.15 14.88
C ALA A 137 -18.58 10.61 14.85
N GLU A 138 -17.67 11.57 15.04
CA GLU A 138 -17.98 13.00 14.91
C GLU A 138 -18.36 13.40 13.48
N LEU A 139 -17.71 12.84 12.46
CA LEU A 139 -18.06 13.08 11.06
C LEU A 139 -19.46 12.55 10.74
N MET A 140 -19.81 11.37 11.23
CA MET A 140 -21.13 10.75 11.04
C MET A 140 -22.26 11.49 11.74
N ARG A 141 -21.97 12.31 12.76
CA ARG A 141 -22.97 13.18 13.40
C ARG A 141 -23.21 14.50 12.66
N LYS A 142 -22.31 14.88 11.74
CA LYS A 142 -22.37 16.15 11.00
C LYS A 142 -23.05 16.01 9.63
N GLY A 143 -23.27 14.78 9.17
CA GLY A 143 -24.09 14.46 7.99
C GLY A 143 -25.48 14.04 8.42
#